data_AF-A0A9P0H3H6-F1
#
_entry.id   AF-A0A9P0H3H6-F1
#
_cell.length_a   1.000
_cell.length_b   1.000
_cell.length_c   1.000
_cell.angle_alpha   90.00
_cell.angle_beta   90.00
_cell.angle_gamma   90.00
#
_symmetry.space_group_name_H-M   'P 1'
#
loop_
_entity.id
_entity.type
_entity.pdbx_description
1 polymer ?
#
loop_
_entity_poly.entity_id
_entity_poly.type
_entity_poly.pdbx_seq_one_letter_code
_entity_poly.pdbx_strand_id
1 'polypeptide(L)'
;MLCSIVFQATTEVSERYFWRRCCIVVSCTHSIPVSFHVLLKSSSSKYNGFTTRALKIGVISSLCALLITFTVDSVFWNKPIWPEGEVFWFNAIMNKSSEWGTSPFLWYWYSALPRALGASITLIPAGIIGEKRTKSLIFPAAIFVFMLSFLPHKELRFIIYTFPLFNISIAVACNKVWINRHKSMTRWAASVYIVLHIIINVILSCILLRVASDNYPGGVAISRLHRLVSPENQVHVYIDNLPAQTGVSRFTEINKNWIYNKTENLTPGSTDFLIFSHLLLEAKSKYSPNLKPFSHSHEILDVVDGFSHIHFNYNSFPPFRIKSKPMIFILKKIILPKNITENGTSTLSESASKEVKKKSITKKITNVDINITDNLVPKEIVDSSKENLVSAKNINKEVNIAKPLDDEPKDSENKTFSNNNSEALIDVKEM
;
A
#
# COMPACT_ATOMS: atom_id res chain seq x y z
N MET A 1 0.93 21.13 31.00
CA MET A 1 0.38 22.38 31.58
C MET A 1 1.31 22.99 32.64
N LEU A 2 1.93 22.22 33.54
CA LEU A 2 2.93 22.75 34.51
C LEU A 2 4.33 23.01 33.92
N CYS A 3 4.72 22.31 32.85
CA CYS A 3 5.99 22.56 32.15
C CYS A 3 5.97 23.86 31.30
N SER A 4 4.77 24.40 31.01
CA SER A 4 4.58 25.57 30.15
C SER A 4 4.71 26.90 30.92
N ILE A 5 4.53 26.89 32.25
CA ILE A 5 4.58 28.11 33.08
C ILE A 5 6.04 28.45 33.46
N VAL A 6 6.89 27.45 33.70
CA VAL A 6 8.32 27.66 33.98
C VAL A 6 9.06 28.21 32.75
N PHE A 7 8.58 27.91 31.55
CA PHE A 7 9.17 28.42 30.31
C PHE A 7 8.81 29.88 30.02
N GLN A 8 7.81 30.46 30.68
CA GLN A 8 7.32 31.80 30.37
C GLN A 8 8.11 32.93 31.07
N ALA A 9 8.82 32.63 32.16
CA ALA A 9 9.58 33.64 32.92
C ALA A 9 10.97 33.97 32.36
N THR A 10 11.46 33.24 31.35
CA THR A 10 12.79 33.48 30.73
C THR A 10 12.70 34.14 29.34
N THR A 11 11.53 34.67 28.97
CA THR A 11 11.12 34.91 27.57
C THR A 11 11.37 36.31 26.98
N GLU A 12 12.01 37.26 27.66
CA GLU A 12 12.22 38.58 27.04
C GLU A 12 13.54 38.73 26.26
N VAL A 13 14.57 37.93 26.56
CA VAL A 13 15.90 38.03 25.90
C VAL A 13 16.15 36.91 24.89
N SER A 14 15.31 35.87 24.88
CA SER A 14 15.52 34.59 24.17
C SER A 14 14.91 34.51 22.76
N GLU A 15 13.94 35.36 22.39
CA GLU A 15 13.21 35.21 21.12
C GLU A 15 14.13 35.22 19.89
N ARG A 16 15.18 36.04 19.87
CA ARG A 16 16.13 36.10 18.74
C ARG A 16 17.05 34.86 18.64
N TYR A 17 17.25 34.13 19.74
CA TYR A 17 18.10 32.94 19.79
C TYR A 17 17.30 31.65 19.59
N PHE A 18 16.05 31.61 20.03
CA PHE A 18 15.15 30.47 19.86
C PHE A 18 14.87 30.19 18.37
N TRP A 19 14.57 31.22 17.57
CA TRP A 19 14.37 31.08 16.13
C TRP A 19 15.63 30.61 15.39
N ARG A 20 16.83 31.01 15.84
CA ARG A 20 18.10 30.52 15.28
C ARG A 20 18.33 29.03 15.56
N ARG A 21 17.92 28.53 16.73
CA ARG A 21 18.08 27.11 17.10
C ARG A 21 17.00 26.21 16.48
N CYS A 22 15.76 26.69 16.37
CA CYS A 22 14.70 25.96 15.66
C CYS A 22 14.95 25.88 14.15
N CYS A 23 15.61 26.89 13.56
CA CYS A 23 16.08 26.79 12.18
C CYS A 23 17.07 25.64 12.01
N ILE A 24 18.05 25.46 12.92
CA ILE A 24 19.12 24.46 12.77
C ILE A 24 18.59 23.01 12.75
N VAL A 25 17.59 22.67 13.58
CA VAL A 25 17.05 21.30 13.66
C VAL A 25 16.11 20.97 12.49
N VAL A 26 15.45 21.97 11.91
CA VAL A 26 14.56 21.80 10.75
C VAL A 26 15.33 21.95 9.41
N SER A 27 16.52 22.56 9.42
CA SER A 27 17.25 22.96 8.20
C SER A 27 17.92 21.84 7.42
N CYS A 28 18.14 20.64 7.96
CA CYS A 28 18.87 19.62 7.19
C CYS A 28 18.09 19.14 5.95
N THR A 29 16.76 19.18 5.97
CA THR A 29 15.89 18.87 4.80
C THR A 29 15.06 20.07 4.34
N HIS A 30 14.89 21.11 5.18
CA HIS A 30 14.17 22.35 4.85
C HIS A 30 15.10 23.51 4.47
N SER A 31 16.38 23.23 4.23
CA SER A 31 17.33 24.20 3.70
C SER A 31 16.83 24.82 2.39
N ILE A 32 16.14 24.05 1.54
CA ILE A 32 15.65 24.54 0.23
C ILE A 32 14.50 25.56 0.38
N PRO A 33 13.39 25.29 1.09
CA PRO A 33 12.30 26.26 1.21
C PRO A 33 12.66 27.48 2.06
N VAL A 34 13.50 27.32 3.09
CA VAL A 34 13.98 28.45 3.93
C VAL A 34 14.98 29.31 3.15
N SER A 35 15.88 28.71 2.37
CA SER A 35 16.79 29.46 1.48
C SER A 35 16.02 30.17 0.37
N PHE A 36 14.98 29.56 -0.18
CA PHE A 36 14.10 30.19 -1.16
C PHE A 36 13.34 31.38 -0.55
N HIS A 37 12.86 31.27 0.69
CA HIS A 37 12.24 32.39 1.40
C HIS A 37 13.23 33.55 1.67
N VAL A 38 14.47 33.23 2.02
CA VAL A 38 15.56 34.23 2.20
C VAL A 38 15.90 34.90 0.86
N LEU A 39 15.92 34.15 -0.24
CA LEU A 39 16.09 34.66 -1.62
C LEU A 39 14.93 35.58 -2.05
N LEU A 40 13.68 35.22 -1.76
CA LEU A 40 12.52 36.07 -2.06
C LEU A 40 12.55 37.38 -1.26
N LYS A 41 13.00 37.35 0.00
CA LYS A 41 13.25 38.57 0.78
C LYS A 41 14.49 39.36 0.32
N SER A 42 15.45 38.69 -0.33
CA SER A 42 16.64 39.32 -0.95
C SER A 42 16.29 40.21 -2.14
N SER A 43 15.15 40.01 -2.79
CA SER A 43 14.69 40.88 -3.90
C SER A 43 14.28 42.29 -3.42
N SER A 44 14.21 42.52 -2.10
CA SER A 44 13.98 43.86 -1.54
C SER A 44 15.32 44.51 -1.18
N SER A 45 15.69 45.55 -1.94
CA SER A 45 16.99 46.24 -2.01
C SER A 45 17.64 46.72 -0.68
N LYS A 46 17.02 46.53 0.48
CA LYS A 46 17.49 47.00 1.80
C LYS A 46 18.36 46.01 2.60
N TYR A 47 18.63 44.79 2.10
CA TYR A 47 19.20 43.70 2.94
C TYR A 47 20.44 42.96 2.38
N ASN A 48 21.21 43.55 1.45
CA ASN A 48 22.32 42.88 0.75
C ASN A 48 23.44 42.30 1.66
N GLY A 49 23.72 42.91 2.82
CA GLY A 49 24.73 42.41 3.77
C GLY A 49 24.25 41.23 4.63
N PHE A 50 22.94 41.11 4.86
CA PHE A 50 22.35 40.03 5.66
C PHE A 50 22.19 38.75 4.84
N THR A 51 21.89 38.88 3.54
CA THR A 51 21.66 37.77 2.62
C THR A 51 22.94 37.00 2.32
N THR A 52 24.07 37.67 2.12
CA THR A 52 25.37 37.01 1.90
C THR A 52 25.82 36.19 3.13
N ARG A 53 25.61 36.71 4.35
CA ARG A 53 25.87 35.94 5.58
C ARG A 53 24.93 34.75 5.72
N ALA A 54 23.63 34.94 5.44
CA ALA A 54 22.65 33.87 5.49
C ALA A 54 22.95 32.76 4.46
N LEU A 55 23.34 33.13 3.24
CA LEU A 55 23.76 32.18 2.20
C LEU A 55 25.04 31.43 2.60
N LYS A 56 26.06 32.11 3.12
CA LYS A 56 27.27 31.45 3.62
C LYS A 56 26.96 30.43 4.71
N ILE A 57 26.15 30.82 5.70
CA ILE A 57 25.71 29.92 6.77
C ILE A 57 24.88 28.77 6.20
N GLY A 58 23.98 29.04 5.25
CA GLY A 58 23.15 28.03 4.60
C GLY A 58 23.97 26.99 3.83
N VAL A 59 24.97 27.44 3.04
CA VAL A 59 25.87 26.55 2.31
C VAL A 59 26.71 25.71 3.27
N ILE A 60 27.34 26.33 4.27
CA ILE A 60 28.15 25.59 5.26
C ILE A 60 27.29 24.58 6.01
N SER A 61 26.10 24.99 6.47
CA SER A 61 25.17 24.10 7.17
C SER A 61 24.70 22.95 6.29
N SER A 62 24.46 23.19 4.99
CA SER A 62 24.03 22.16 4.06
C SER A 62 25.16 21.17 3.74
N LEU A 63 26.40 21.65 3.60
CA LEU A 63 27.58 20.79 3.43
C LEU A 63 27.84 19.94 4.69
N CYS A 64 27.73 20.53 5.88
CA CYS A 64 27.83 19.79 7.13
C CYS A 64 26.72 18.74 7.24
N ALA A 65 25.48 19.09 6.90
CA ALA A 65 24.35 18.14 6.90
C ALA A 65 24.59 17.00 5.91
N LEU A 66 25.00 17.33 4.67
CA LEU A 66 25.33 16.35 3.64
C LEU A 66 26.44 15.40 4.09
N LEU A 67 27.48 15.91 4.73
CA LEU A 67 28.58 15.09 5.26
C LEU A 67 28.08 14.15 6.36
N ILE A 68 27.22 14.63 7.26
CA ILE A 68 26.61 13.81 8.32
C ILE A 68 25.74 12.72 7.69
N THR A 69 24.84 13.06 6.77
CA THR A 69 23.98 12.11 6.06
C THR A 69 24.83 11.06 5.35
N PHE A 70 25.79 11.48 4.53
CA PHE A 70 26.68 10.57 3.81
C PHE A 70 27.44 9.63 4.76
N THR A 71 28.02 10.14 5.84
CA THR A 71 28.79 9.30 6.78
C THR A 71 27.91 8.32 7.55
N VAL A 72 26.81 8.79 8.13
CA VAL A 72 25.88 7.97 8.91
C VAL A 72 25.24 6.90 8.02
N ASP A 73 24.70 7.30 6.87
CA ASP A 73 24.05 6.35 5.96
C ASP A 73 25.06 5.37 5.38
N SER A 74 26.30 5.78 5.09
CA SER A 74 27.31 4.84 4.61
C SER A 74 27.67 3.77 5.62
N VAL A 75 27.63 4.09 6.93
CA VAL A 75 27.81 3.11 8.01
C VAL A 75 26.63 2.14 8.06
N PHE A 76 25.39 2.64 8.03
CA PHE A 76 24.21 1.76 8.09
C PHE A 76 24.05 0.87 6.85
N TRP A 77 24.39 1.39 5.67
CA TRP A 77 24.27 0.68 4.41
C TRP A 77 25.51 -0.16 4.05
N ASN A 78 26.58 -0.09 4.85
CA ASN A 78 27.88 -0.73 4.59
C ASN A 78 28.44 -0.43 3.18
N LYS A 79 28.10 0.72 2.61
CA LYS A 79 28.59 1.19 1.32
C LYS A 79 28.51 2.73 1.26
N PRO A 80 29.44 3.41 0.59
CA PRO A 80 29.33 4.85 0.35
C PRO A 80 28.02 5.17 -0.37
N ILE A 81 27.11 5.87 0.30
CA ILE A 81 25.82 6.23 -0.29
C ILE A 81 25.41 7.65 0.12
N TRP A 82 24.86 8.38 -0.84
CA TRP A 82 24.10 9.59 -0.60
C TRP A 82 22.63 9.30 -0.93
N PRO A 83 21.81 8.94 0.08
CA PRO A 83 20.46 8.42 -0.18
C PRO A 83 19.56 9.43 -0.90
N GLU A 84 19.63 10.71 -0.55
CA GLU A 84 18.80 11.75 -1.18
C GLU A 84 19.16 11.92 -2.66
N GLY A 85 20.46 11.83 -3.00
CA GLY A 85 20.94 11.90 -4.38
C GLY A 85 20.49 10.69 -5.20
N GLU A 86 20.61 9.48 -4.66
CA GLU A 86 20.13 8.25 -5.30
C GLU A 86 18.61 8.28 -5.53
N VAL A 87 17.84 8.73 -4.53
CA VAL A 87 16.39 8.89 -4.62
C VAL A 87 16.02 9.95 -5.66
N PHE A 88 16.73 11.07 -5.71
CA PHE A 88 16.52 12.09 -6.72
C PHE A 88 16.85 11.56 -8.12
N TRP A 89 17.97 10.86 -8.29
CA TRP A 89 18.36 10.24 -9.55
C TRP A 89 17.32 9.22 -10.02
N PHE A 90 16.86 8.35 -9.12
CA PHE A 90 15.83 7.35 -9.43
C PHE A 90 14.47 7.95 -9.81
N ASN A 91 14.03 8.97 -9.07
CA ASN A 91 12.68 9.51 -9.25
C ASN A 91 12.62 10.63 -10.30
N ALA A 92 13.56 11.57 -10.27
CA ALA A 92 13.53 12.75 -11.13
C ALA A 92 14.20 12.52 -12.49
N ILE A 93 15.27 11.72 -12.54
CA ILE A 93 16.06 11.51 -13.77
C ILE A 93 15.63 10.22 -14.47
N MET A 94 15.53 9.10 -13.75
CA MET A 94 15.11 7.82 -14.34
C MET A 94 13.59 7.68 -14.46
N ASN A 95 12.80 8.60 -13.87
CA ASN A 95 11.33 8.61 -13.87
C ASN A 95 10.67 7.27 -13.45
N LYS A 96 11.37 6.42 -12.69
CA LYS A 96 10.86 5.10 -12.26
C LYS A 96 9.89 5.18 -11.08
N SER A 97 9.60 6.39 -10.60
CA SER A 97 8.65 6.62 -9.52
C SER A 97 7.26 6.04 -9.85
N SER A 98 6.84 6.06 -11.13
CA SER A 98 5.55 5.55 -11.56
C SER A 98 5.36 4.04 -11.37
N GLU A 99 6.43 3.26 -11.28
CA GLU A 99 6.37 1.80 -11.05
C GLU A 99 5.74 1.46 -9.69
N TRP A 100 5.77 2.40 -8.74
CA TRP A 100 5.19 2.26 -7.40
C TRP A 100 3.74 2.81 -7.32
N GLY A 101 3.12 3.04 -8.47
CA GLY A 101 1.75 3.53 -8.60
C GLY A 101 1.66 5.06 -8.65
N THR A 102 0.66 5.56 -9.38
CA THR A 102 0.47 6.98 -9.64
C THR A 102 -0.77 7.54 -8.98
N SER A 103 -0.69 8.78 -8.49
CA SER A 103 -1.84 9.51 -7.94
C SER A 103 -2.01 10.88 -8.63
N PRO A 104 -3.25 11.41 -8.72
CA PRO A 104 -3.52 12.71 -9.35
C PRO A 104 -2.67 13.84 -8.76
N PHE A 105 -2.41 14.88 -9.56
CA PHE A 105 -1.57 16.03 -9.17
C PHE A 105 -1.98 16.64 -7.82
N LEU A 106 -3.29 16.87 -7.62
CA LEU A 106 -3.83 17.51 -6.41
C LEU A 106 -4.03 16.56 -5.21
N TRP A 107 -3.59 15.31 -5.28
CA TRP A 107 -3.82 14.31 -4.23
C TRP A 107 -3.39 14.78 -2.83
N TYR A 108 -2.28 15.52 -2.74
CA TYR A 108 -1.83 16.08 -1.48
C TYR A 108 -2.84 17.09 -0.89
N TRP A 109 -3.50 17.88 -1.74
CA TRP A 109 -4.40 18.96 -1.35
C TRP A 109 -5.79 18.50 -0.95
N TYR A 110 -6.41 17.61 -1.74
CA TYR A 110 -7.78 17.15 -1.45
C TYR A 110 -7.82 15.89 -0.57
N SER A 111 -6.72 15.14 -0.47
CA SER A 111 -6.70 13.86 0.23
C SER A 111 -5.72 13.83 1.40
N ALA A 112 -4.44 14.13 1.18
CA ALA A 112 -3.43 13.96 2.23
C ALA A 112 -3.57 14.99 3.36
N LEU A 113 -3.60 16.29 3.02
CA LEU A 113 -3.69 17.38 4.00
C LEU A 113 -5.00 17.34 4.81
N PRO A 114 -6.19 17.13 4.21
CA PRO A 114 -7.43 17.04 4.98
C PRO A 114 -7.46 15.85 5.95
N ARG A 115 -6.92 14.69 5.54
CA ARG A 115 -6.82 13.51 6.43
C ARG A 115 -5.82 13.72 7.57
N ALA A 116 -4.71 14.42 7.31
CA ALA A 116 -3.68 14.66 8.31
C ALA A 116 -4.04 15.75 9.32
N LEU A 117 -4.69 16.83 8.88
CA LEU A 117 -5.01 17.99 9.71
C LEU A 117 -6.46 17.97 10.25
N GLY A 118 -7.31 17.08 9.72
CA GLY A 118 -8.68 16.89 10.17
C GLY A 118 -9.49 18.19 10.11
N ALA A 119 -10.24 18.45 11.18
CA ALA A 119 -11.04 19.67 11.31
C ALA A 119 -10.18 20.94 11.44
N SER A 120 -8.89 20.83 11.78
CA SER A 120 -8.01 21.99 11.96
C SER A 120 -7.68 22.70 10.66
N ILE A 121 -7.84 22.04 9.50
CA ILE A 121 -7.48 22.62 8.19
C ILE A 121 -8.22 23.94 7.92
N THR A 122 -9.44 24.09 8.43
CA THR A 122 -10.28 25.28 8.29
C THR A 122 -9.70 26.51 9.01
N LEU A 123 -8.81 26.31 9.98
CA LEU A 123 -8.19 27.39 10.77
C LEU A 123 -6.91 27.93 10.14
N ILE A 124 -6.36 27.26 9.12
CA ILE A 124 -5.13 27.69 8.44
C ILE A 124 -5.30 29.10 7.83
N PRO A 125 -6.38 29.43 7.08
CA PRO A 125 -6.58 30.77 6.55
C PRO A 125 -6.68 31.84 7.65
N ALA A 126 -7.36 31.51 8.76
CA ALA A 126 -7.50 32.42 9.90
C ALA A 126 -6.14 32.77 10.53
N GLY A 127 -5.22 31.80 10.63
CA GLY A 127 -3.86 32.03 11.12
C GLY A 127 -3.01 32.88 10.17
N ILE A 128 -3.15 32.67 8.86
CA ILE A 128 -2.47 33.43 7.80
C ILE A 128 -2.95 34.88 7.76
N ILE A 129 -4.25 35.12 7.89
CA ILE A 129 -4.85 36.47 7.89
C ILE A 129 -4.52 37.17 9.22
N GLY A 130 -4.62 36.44 10.33
CA GLY A 130 -4.41 36.99 11.66
C GLY A 130 -2.96 37.43 11.91
N GLU A 131 -1.96 36.70 11.42
CA GLU A 131 -0.54 36.98 11.71
C GLU A 131 0.35 36.96 10.46
N LYS A 132 1.00 38.09 10.16
CA LYS A 132 1.86 38.22 8.97
C LYS A 132 3.09 37.32 9.07
N ARG A 133 3.63 37.09 10.28
CA ARG A 133 4.81 36.23 10.50
C ARG A 133 4.55 34.79 10.07
N THR A 134 3.33 34.29 10.27
CA THR A 134 2.92 32.93 9.89
C THR A 134 3.05 32.68 8.39
N LYS A 135 2.81 33.70 7.55
CA LYS A 135 2.97 33.60 6.08
C LYS A 135 4.40 33.20 5.68
N SER A 136 5.38 33.67 6.45
CA SER A 136 6.80 33.38 6.26
C SER A 136 7.13 31.89 6.39
N LEU A 137 6.32 31.13 7.14
CA LEU A 137 6.51 29.70 7.42
C LEU A 137 5.61 28.83 6.54
N ILE A 138 4.36 29.25 6.32
CA ILE A 138 3.38 28.47 5.54
C ILE A 138 3.66 28.50 4.06
N PHE A 139 4.10 29.64 3.52
CA PHE A 139 4.31 29.77 2.08
C PHE A 139 5.40 28.81 1.54
N PRO A 140 6.58 28.68 2.20
CA PRO A 140 7.56 27.67 1.80
C PRO A 140 7.04 26.23 1.93
N ALA A 141 6.23 25.94 2.96
CA ALA A 141 5.61 24.62 3.15
C ALA A 141 4.61 24.30 2.02
N ALA A 142 3.76 25.26 1.65
CA ALA A 142 2.79 25.13 0.57
C ALA A 142 3.48 24.96 -0.80
N ILE A 143 4.54 25.73 -1.07
CA ILE A 143 5.37 25.55 -2.28
C ILE A 143 5.98 24.16 -2.30
N PHE A 144 6.52 23.68 -1.17
CA PHE A 144 7.11 22.35 -1.11
C PHE A 144 6.08 21.25 -1.44
N VAL A 145 4.86 21.32 -0.88
CA VAL A 145 3.77 20.39 -1.25
C VAL A 145 3.42 20.50 -2.73
N PHE A 146 3.36 21.72 -3.27
CA PHE A 146 3.07 21.95 -4.68
C PHE A 146 4.16 21.39 -5.61
N MET A 147 5.44 21.53 -5.25
CA MET A 147 6.56 20.95 -6.01
C MET A 147 6.51 19.42 -5.98
N LEU A 148 6.24 18.82 -4.82
CA LEU A 148 6.09 17.37 -4.72
C LEU A 148 4.82 16.84 -5.41
N SER A 149 3.82 17.67 -5.64
CA SER A 149 2.62 17.30 -6.41
C SER A 149 2.92 16.91 -7.87
N PHE A 150 4.04 17.36 -8.44
CA PHE A 150 4.50 16.96 -9.77
C PHE A 150 4.97 15.50 -9.83
N LEU A 151 5.35 14.91 -8.69
CA LEU A 151 5.84 13.54 -8.68
C LEU A 151 4.68 12.55 -8.94
N PRO A 152 4.81 11.61 -9.91
CA PRO A 152 3.75 10.66 -10.23
C PRO A 152 3.35 9.82 -9.00
N HIS A 153 4.35 9.30 -8.30
CA HIS A 153 4.17 8.58 -7.05
C HIS A 153 4.09 9.54 -5.88
N LYS A 154 3.08 9.33 -5.04
CA LYS A 154 2.77 10.22 -3.92
C LYS A 154 2.58 9.40 -2.66
N GLU A 155 3.31 9.79 -1.63
CA GLU A 155 3.19 9.22 -0.31
C GLU A 155 3.08 10.31 0.74
N LEU A 156 2.35 10.02 1.81
CA LEU A 156 2.18 10.95 2.94
C LEU A 156 3.53 11.32 3.58
N ARG A 157 4.46 10.36 3.62
CA ARG A 157 5.78 10.55 4.25
C ARG A 157 6.60 11.65 3.59
N PHE A 158 6.40 11.93 2.30
CA PHE A 158 7.14 13.00 1.62
C PHE A 158 6.78 14.40 2.12
N ILE A 159 5.54 14.61 2.58
CA ILE A 159 5.05 15.93 3.03
C ILE A 159 4.89 16.03 4.55
N ILE A 160 5.18 14.96 5.31
CA ILE A 160 4.91 14.90 6.76
C ILE A 160 5.55 16.06 7.54
N TYR A 161 6.70 16.54 7.06
CA TYR A 161 7.44 17.63 7.66
C TYR A 161 6.75 19.00 7.54
N THR A 162 5.77 19.12 6.65
CA THR A 162 4.97 20.34 6.51
C THR A 162 3.88 20.45 7.58
N PHE A 163 3.49 19.35 8.23
CA PHE A 163 2.38 19.35 9.18
C PHE A 163 2.65 20.22 10.42
N PRO A 164 3.84 20.17 11.06
CA PRO A 164 4.17 21.10 12.13
C PRO A 164 4.06 22.57 11.68
N LEU A 165 4.47 22.90 10.46
CA LEU A 165 4.39 24.26 9.93
C LEU A 165 2.93 24.71 9.79
N PHE A 166 2.06 23.88 9.21
CA PHE A 166 0.62 24.15 9.14
C PHE A 166 -0.03 24.28 10.53
N ASN A 167 0.37 23.41 11.48
CA ASN A 167 -0.11 23.46 12.86
C ASN A 167 0.28 24.75 13.60
N ILE A 168 1.41 25.39 13.26
CA ILE A 168 1.75 26.72 13.81
C ILE A 168 0.69 27.76 13.41
N SER A 169 0.24 27.76 12.15
CA SER A 169 -0.82 28.68 11.71
C SER A 169 -2.11 28.46 12.48
N ILE A 170 -2.50 27.19 12.64
CA ILE A 170 -3.68 26.78 13.40
C ILE A 170 -3.55 27.24 14.86
N ALA A 171 -2.41 27.01 15.49
CA ALA A 171 -2.16 27.41 16.88
C ALA A 171 -2.26 28.94 17.07
N VAL A 172 -1.71 29.72 16.12
CA VAL A 172 -1.83 31.19 16.14
C VAL A 172 -3.29 31.63 16.01
N ALA A 173 -4.07 31.00 15.12
CA ALA A 173 -5.50 31.27 14.99
C ALA A 173 -6.25 30.97 16.31
N CYS A 174 -6.01 29.80 16.88
CA CYS A 174 -6.61 29.37 18.14
C CYS A 174 -6.31 30.34 19.27
N ASN A 175 -5.04 30.72 19.43
CA ASN A 175 -4.60 31.62 20.49
C ASN A 175 -5.24 33.01 20.36
N LYS A 176 -5.26 33.57 19.14
CA LYS A 176 -5.84 34.91 18.91
C LYS A 176 -7.34 34.95 19.22
N VAL A 177 -8.09 33.94 18.81
CA VAL A 177 -9.54 33.87 19.10
C VAL A 177 -9.77 33.65 20.60
N TRP A 178 -9.00 32.76 21.24
CA TRP A 178 -9.16 32.44 22.66
C TRP A 178 -8.92 33.65 23.59
N ILE A 179 -7.86 34.42 23.34
CA ILE A 179 -7.54 35.64 24.11
C ILE A 179 -8.65 36.69 23.95
N ASN A 180 -9.24 36.80 22.75
CA ASN A 180 -10.23 37.83 22.44
C ASN A 180 -11.69 37.38 22.61
N ARG A 181 -11.94 36.20 23.21
CA ARG A 181 -13.27 35.57 23.28
C ARG A 181 -14.35 36.44 23.92
N HIS A 182 -14.00 37.22 24.94
CA HIS A 182 -14.96 38.03 25.72
C HIS A 182 -15.31 39.37 25.11
N LYS A 183 -14.69 39.74 23.98
CA LYS A 183 -14.83 41.09 23.40
C LYS A 183 -16.02 41.22 22.43
N SER A 184 -16.64 40.13 22.00
CA SER A 184 -17.84 40.15 21.12
C SER A 184 -18.48 38.75 21.07
N MET A 185 -19.80 38.70 20.85
CA MET A 185 -20.55 37.45 20.66
C MET A 185 -19.96 36.57 19.53
N THR A 186 -19.51 37.17 18.43
CA THR A 186 -18.90 36.42 17.31
C THR A 186 -17.59 35.76 17.71
N ARG A 187 -16.77 36.42 18.53
CA ARG A 187 -15.51 35.88 19.05
C ARG A 187 -15.74 34.83 20.13
N TRP A 188 -16.80 34.98 20.92
CA TRP A 188 -17.25 33.94 21.82
C TRP A 188 -17.67 32.69 21.05
N ALA A 189 -18.51 32.82 20.02
CA ALA A 189 -18.92 31.71 19.16
C ALA A 189 -17.71 31.05 18.45
N ALA A 190 -16.76 31.84 17.96
CA ALA A 190 -15.51 31.33 17.38
C ALA A 190 -14.65 30.57 18.43
N SER A 191 -14.69 30.96 19.70
CA SER A 191 -14.00 30.21 20.77
C SER A 191 -14.67 28.87 21.07
N VAL A 192 -16.01 28.79 20.96
CA VAL A 192 -16.74 27.51 21.03
C VAL A 192 -16.37 26.61 19.86
N TYR A 193 -16.28 27.17 18.64
CA TYR A 193 -15.77 26.44 17.47
C TYR A 193 -14.37 25.86 17.70
N ILE A 194 -13.48 26.62 18.36
CA ILE A 194 -12.14 26.12 18.72
C ILE A 194 -12.22 24.94 19.68
N VAL A 195 -13.09 24.96 20.68
CA VAL A 195 -13.23 23.78 21.55
C VAL A 195 -13.78 22.59 20.75
N LEU A 196 -14.79 22.83 19.90
CA LEU A 196 -15.42 21.81 19.10
C LEU A 196 -14.46 21.14 18.09
N HIS A 197 -13.61 21.91 17.38
CA HIS A 197 -12.68 21.31 16.42
C HIS A 197 -11.64 20.40 17.11
N ILE A 198 -11.22 20.72 18.33
CA ILE A 198 -10.31 19.85 19.11
C ILE A 198 -11.01 18.53 19.41
N ILE A 199 -12.26 18.58 19.89
CA ILE A 199 -13.06 17.38 20.17
C ILE A 199 -13.25 16.54 18.90
N ILE A 200 -13.58 17.17 17.76
CA ILE A 200 -13.73 16.48 16.48
C ILE A 200 -12.41 15.82 16.07
N ASN A 201 -11.28 16.49 16.22
CA ASN A 201 -9.97 15.90 15.90
C ASN A 201 -9.60 14.73 16.81
N VAL A 202 -9.96 14.77 18.10
CA VAL A 202 -9.78 13.63 19.01
C VAL A 202 -10.62 12.44 18.54
N ILE A 203 -11.90 12.65 18.22
CA ILE A 203 -12.78 11.59 17.71
C ILE A 203 -12.23 11.03 16.40
N LEU A 204 -11.85 11.89 15.44
CA LEU A 204 -11.27 11.49 14.17
C LEU A 204 -9.98 10.69 14.37
N SER A 205 -9.12 11.12 15.28
CA SER A 205 -7.86 10.42 15.60
C SER A 205 -8.13 9.04 16.18
N CYS A 206 -9.12 8.89 17.07
CA CYS A 206 -9.51 7.58 17.61
C CYS A 206 -10.06 6.65 16.52
N ILE A 207 -10.91 7.16 15.61
CA ILE A 207 -11.44 6.37 14.49
C ILE A 207 -10.31 5.94 13.56
N LEU A 208 -9.44 6.87 13.16
CA LEU A 208 -8.31 6.58 12.29
C LEU A 208 -7.30 5.63 12.96
N LEU A 209 -7.09 5.73 14.27
CA LEU A 209 -6.25 4.80 15.03
C LEU A 209 -6.83 3.39 15.00
N ARG A 210 -8.15 3.25 15.19
CA ARG A 210 -8.81 1.94 15.10
C ARG A 210 -8.67 1.36 13.69
N VAL A 211 -8.92 2.15 12.66
CA VAL A 211 -8.73 1.72 11.26
C VAL A 211 -7.26 1.34 10.99
N ALA A 212 -6.31 2.12 11.50
CA ALA A 212 -4.89 1.87 11.32
C ALA A 212 -4.43 0.56 11.98
N SER A 213 -5.06 0.13 13.08
CA SER A 213 -4.74 -1.16 13.70
C SER A 213 -5.06 -2.36 12.80
N ASP A 214 -6.05 -2.23 11.91
CA ASP A 214 -6.45 -3.28 10.96
C ASP A 214 -5.61 -3.27 9.66
N ASN A 215 -4.67 -2.33 9.51
CA ASN A 215 -3.72 -2.25 8.38
C ASN A 215 -2.46 -3.12 8.57
N TYR A 216 -2.37 -3.89 9.66
CA TYR A 216 -1.21 -4.76 9.95
C TYR A 216 -1.57 -6.26 9.97
N PRO A 217 -2.22 -6.81 8.92
CA PRO A 217 -2.59 -8.22 8.89
C PRO A 217 -1.37 -9.16 8.95
N GLY A 218 -0.18 -8.76 8.47
CA GLY A 218 1.04 -9.56 8.54
C GLY A 218 1.47 -9.86 9.97
N GLY A 219 1.47 -8.84 10.83
CA GLY A 219 1.76 -8.99 12.26
C GLY A 219 0.75 -9.91 12.96
N VAL A 220 -0.53 -9.84 12.56
CA VAL A 220 -1.57 -10.76 13.06
C VAL A 220 -1.33 -12.18 12.55
N ALA A 221 -0.98 -12.35 11.27
CA ALA A 221 -0.76 -13.66 10.66
C ALA A 221 0.39 -14.43 11.32
N ILE A 222 1.53 -13.77 11.56
CA ILE A 222 2.65 -14.42 12.22
C ILE A 222 2.32 -14.77 13.69
N SER A 223 1.63 -13.87 14.41
CA SER A 223 1.19 -14.13 15.78
C SER A 223 0.20 -15.30 15.86
N ARG A 224 -0.71 -15.44 14.89
CA ARG A 224 -1.61 -16.58 14.80
C ARG A 224 -0.86 -17.86 14.47
N LEU A 225 0.10 -17.83 13.54
CA LEU A 225 0.92 -18.98 13.22
C LEU A 225 1.64 -19.53 14.47
N HIS A 226 2.22 -18.66 15.30
CA HIS A 226 2.85 -19.05 16.57
C HIS A 226 1.89 -19.68 17.58
N ARG A 227 0.60 -19.34 17.53
CA ARG A 227 -0.42 -19.96 18.39
C ARG A 227 -0.91 -21.29 17.85
N LEU A 228 -0.90 -21.46 16.53
CA LEU A 228 -1.40 -22.67 15.86
C LEU A 228 -0.35 -23.79 15.83
N VAL A 229 0.93 -23.47 15.88
CA VAL A 229 2.03 -24.44 15.75
C VAL A 229 2.89 -24.43 17.00
N SER A 230 3.14 -25.62 17.55
CA SER A 230 3.96 -25.80 18.74
C SER A 230 5.39 -25.25 18.55
N PRO A 231 5.96 -24.50 19.52
CA PRO A 231 7.33 -23.97 19.44
C PRO A 231 8.42 -25.04 19.29
N GLU A 232 8.16 -26.27 19.73
CA GLU A 232 9.10 -27.39 19.71
C GLU A 232 9.32 -27.95 18.30
N ASN A 233 8.40 -27.70 17.38
CA ASN A 233 8.52 -28.15 16.00
C ASN A 233 9.61 -27.39 15.25
N GLN A 234 10.37 -28.10 14.42
CA GLN A 234 11.24 -27.47 13.43
C GLN A 234 10.38 -26.94 12.28
N VAL A 235 10.19 -25.63 12.25
CA VAL A 235 9.32 -24.95 11.29
C VAL A 235 10.15 -24.06 10.38
N HIS A 236 9.89 -24.13 9.08
CA HIS A 236 10.48 -23.24 8.10
C HIS A 236 9.35 -22.43 7.46
N VAL A 237 9.28 -21.15 7.81
CA VAL A 237 8.22 -20.22 7.40
C VAL A 237 8.69 -19.39 6.23
N TYR A 238 7.97 -19.47 5.12
CA TYR A 238 8.11 -18.49 4.03
C TYR A 238 7.23 -17.27 4.29
N ILE A 239 7.80 -16.09 4.12
CA ILE A 239 7.15 -14.81 4.33
C ILE A 239 7.10 -14.07 2.99
N ASP A 240 5.89 -13.90 2.45
CA ASP A 240 5.67 -13.12 1.25
C ASP A 240 5.79 -11.60 1.51
N ASN A 241 5.83 -10.81 0.43
CA ASN A 241 6.04 -9.36 0.49
C ASN A 241 4.97 -8.62 1.29
N LEU A 242 3.68 -8.90 1.08
CA LEU A 242 2.61 -8.23 1.81
C LEU A 242 2.64 -8.51 3.33
N PRO A 243 2.79 -9.77 3.81
CA PRO A 243 3.04 -10.04 5.23
C PRO A 243 4.23 -9.26 5.81
N ALA A 244 5.36 -9.21 5.09
CA ALA A 244 6.53 -8.44 5.53
C ALA A 244 6.26 -6.93 5.62
N GLN A 245 5.53 -6.36 4.66
CA GLN A 245 5.16 -4.94 4.65
C GLN A 245 4.13 -4.59 5.74
N THR A 246 3.32 -5.55 6.17
CA THR A 246 2.18 -5.34 7.08
C THR A 246 2.40 -5.91 8.48
N GLY A 247 3.65 -6.07 8.91
CA GLY A 247 3.99 -6.25 10.32
C GLY A 247 4.79 -7.50 10.68
N VAL A 248 5.10 -8.39 9.72
CA VAL A 248 6.10 -9.45 9.98
C VAL A 248 7.49 -8.82 10.02
N SER A 249 8.16 -8.92 11.16
CA SER A 249 9.49 -8.34 11.40
C SER A 249 10.38 -9.27 12.22
N ARG A 250 11.67 -8.97 12.31
CA ARG A 250 12.59 -9.75 13.15
C ARG A 250 12.19 -9.78 14.63
N PHE A 251 11.49 -8.76 15.12
CA PHE A 251 10.96 -8.74 16.49
C PHE A 251 9.82 -9.74 16.70
N THR A 252 9.17 -10.17 15.61
CA THR A 252 8.12 -11.20 15.66
C THR A 252 8.68 -12.62 15.61
N GLU A 253 9.98 -12.81 15.43
CA GLU A 253 10.64 -14.13 15.39
C GLU A 253 10.84 -14.69 16.82
N ILE A 254 9.74 -15.05 17.48
CA ILE A 254 9.76 -15.44 18.90
C ILE A 254 10.33 -16.85 19.14
N ASN A 255 10.20 -17.75 18.17
CA ASN A 255 10.62 -19.15 18.30
C ASN A 255 12.02 -19.35 17.70
N LYS A 256 13.01 -19.67 18.54
CA LYS A 256 14.41 -19.89 18.13
C LYS A 256 14.62 -21.11 17.23
N ASN A 257 13.75 -22.11 17.33
CA ASN A 257 13.83 -23.34 16.55
C ASN A 257 13.20 -23.21 15.15
N TRP A 258 12.66 -22.04 14.84
CA TRP A 258 12.01 -21.75 13.57
C TRP A 258 12.95 -20.98 12.66
N ILE A 259 12.86 -21.27 11.36
CA ILE A 259 13.58 -20.55 10.32
C ILE A 259 12.56 -19.66 9.61
N TYR A 260 12.78 -18.36 9.64
CA TYR A 260 11.95 -17.37 8.96
C TYR A 260 12.68 -16.92 7.70
N ASN A 261 12.06 -17.10 6.54
CA ASN A 261 12.70 -16.88 5.26
C ASN A 261 11.83 -16.00 4.36
N LYS A 262 12.46 -14.96 3.81
CA LYS A 262 11.86 -13.99 2.88
C LYS A 262 12.65 -13.96 1.56
N THR A 263 13.04 -15.12 1.04
CA THR A 263 13.66 -15.20 -0.29
C THR A 263 12.74 -14.57 -1.32
N GLU A 264 13.18 -13.48 -1.94
CA GLU A 264 12.43 -12.79 -2.98
C GLU A 264 12.58 -13.50 -4.33
N ASN A 265 11.67 -13.23 -5.27
CA ASN A 265 11.69 -13.72 -6.65
C ASN A 265 11.50 -15.24 -6.83
N LEU A 266 10.86 -15.92 -5.87
CA LEU A 266 10.43 -17.29 -6.06
C LEU A 266 9.21 -17.35 -7.00
N THR A 267 9.24 -18.23 -7.99
CA THR A 267 8.12 -18.42 -8.91
C THR A 267 6.99 -19.16 -8.19
N PRO A 268 5.76 -18.62 -8.11
CA PRO A 268 4.66 -19.26 -7.38
C PRO A 268 4.42 -20.71 -7.83
N GLY A 269 4.36 -21.63 -6.86
CA GLY A 269 4.17 -23.06 -7.13
C GLY A 269 5.41 -23.83 -7.59
N SER A 270 6.58 -23.20 -7.63
CA SER A 270 7.85 -23.90 -7.88
C SER A 270 8.15 -24.94 -6.78
N THR A 271 8.99 -25.92 -7.13
CA THR A 271 9.47 -26.95 -6.19
C THR A 271 10.23 -26.36 -5.01
N ASP A 272 10.77 -25.16 -5.15
CA ASP A 272 11.48 -24.45 -4.09
C ASP A 272 10.57 -24.18 -2.90
N PHE A 273 9.27 -24.04 -3.10
CA PHE A 273 8.33 -23.86 -2.00
C PHE A 273 8.14 -25.11 -1.12
N LEU A 274 8.52 -26.29 -1.63
CA LEU A 274 8.41 -27.53 -0.86
C LEU A 274 9.44 -27.60 0.29
N ILE A 275 10.45 -26.72 0.31
CA ILE A 275 11.40 -26.65 1.43
C ILE A 275 10.79 -26.01 2.68
N PHE A 276 9.71 -25.25 2.51
CA PHE A 276 9.03 -24.57 3.59
C PHE A 276 7.95 -25.48 4.17
N SER A 277 7.82 -25.48 5.49
CA SER A 277 6.74 -26.20 6.15
C SER A 277 5.48 -25.34 6.27
N HIS A 278 5.63 -24.02 6.35
CA HIS A 278 4.52 -23.07 6.42
C HIS A 278 4.76 -21.89 5.48
N LEU A 279 3.68 -21.36 4.91
CA LEU A 279 3.71 -20.23 4.00
C LEU A 279 2.76 -19.14 4.50
N LEU A 280 3.21 -17.89 4.50
CA LEU A 280 2.37 -16.71 4.64
C LEU A 280 2.30 -16.03 3.27
N LEU A 281 1.17 -16.17 2.57
CA LEU A 281 1.02 -15.70 1.19
C LEU A 281 -0.04 -14.61 1.06
N GLU A 282 0.19 -13.67 0.13
CA GLU A 282 -0.85 -12.74 -0.32
C GLU A 282 -1.87 -13.45 -1.22
N ALA A 283 -3.15 -13.39 -0.81
CA ALA A 283 -4.25 -13.79 -1.69
C ALA A 283 -5.55 -13.05 -1.36
N LYS A 284 -6.32 -12.75 -2.40
CA LYS A 284 -7.63 -12.06 -2.29
C LYS A 284 -8.79 -13.01 -1.96
N SER A 285 -8.64 -14.29 -2.30
CA SER A 285 -9.65 -15.33 -2.10
C SER A 285 -9.01 -16.73 -2.15
N LYS A 286 -9.76 -17.75 -1.73
CA LYS A 286 -9.34 -19.16 -1.80
C LYS A 286 -9.03 -19.64 -3.22
N TYR A 287 -9.53 -18.94 -4.25
CA TYR A 287 -9.33 -19.28 -5.66
C TYR A 287 -8.38 -18.32 -6.37
N SER A 288 -7.63 -17.50 -5.63
CA SER A 288 -6.66 -16.56 -6.18
C SER A 288 -5.58 -17.29 -7.00
N PRO A 289 -5.13 -16.74 -8.14
CA PRO A 289 -4.09 -17.35 -8.97
C PRO A 289 -2.77 -17.56 -8.20
N ASN A 290 -2.48 -16.74 -7.18
CA ASN A 290 -1.30 -16.90 -6.33
C ASN A 290 -1.40 -18.09 -5.38
N LEU A 291 -2.63 -18.51 -5.03
CA LEU A 291 -2.88 -19.58 -4.06
C LEU A 291 -3.13 -20.94 -4.75
N LYS A 292 -3.71 -20.92 -5.95
CA LYS A 292 -4.05 -22.12 -6.74
C LYS A 292 -2.88 -23.11 -6.90
N PRO A 293 -1.63 -22.68 -7.18
CA PRO A 293 -0.50 -23.60 -7.33
C PRO A 293 -0.18 -24.40 -6.06
N PHE A 294 -0.55 -23.89 -4.89
CA PHE A 294 -0.26 -24.53 -3.60
C PHE A 294 -1.38 -25.46 -3.12
N SER A 295 -2.50 -25.55 -3.83
CA SER A 295 -3.68 -26.34 -3.41
C SER A 295 -3.40 -27.83 -3.27
N HIS A 296 -2.38 -28.36 -3.97
CA HIS A 296 -1.99 -29.77 -3.91
C HIS A 296 -0.84 -30.05 -2.91
N SER A 297 -0.05 -29.02 -2.56
CA SER A 297 1.14 -29.18 -1.73
C SER A 297 0.95 -28.68 -0.30
N HIS A 298 0.02 -27.74 -0.09
CA HIS A 298 -0.22 -27.11 1.20
C HIS A 298 -1.72 -27.02 1.51
N GLU A 299 -2.07 -27.26 2.78
CA GLU A 299 -3.39 -27.04 3.35
C GLU A 299 -3.49 -25.61 3.90
N ILE A 300 -4.67 -25.01 3.85
CA ILE A 300 -4.93 -23.69 4.44
C ILE A 300 -5.25 -23.89 5.92
N LEU A 301 -4.41 -23.33 6.80
CA LEU A 301 -4.62 -23.36 8.24
C LEU A 301 -5.56 -22.25 8.72
N ASP A 302 -5.32 -21.01 8.28
CA ASP A 302 -6.09 -19.86 8.69
C ASP A 302 -6.02 -18.74 7.65
N VAL A 303 -6.95 -17.78 7.75
CA VAL A 303 -7.06 -16.61 6.89
C VAL A 303 -7.10 -15.36 7.75
N VAL A 304 -6.26 -14.39 7.40
CA VAL A 304 -6.21 -13.09 8.07
C VAL A 304 -6.78 -12.02 7.17
N ASP A 305 -7.81 -11.37 7.71
CA ASP A 305 -8.43 -10.22 7.07
C ASP A 305 -7.64 -8.94 7.37
N GLY A 306 -7.57 -8.05 6.38
CA GLY A 306 -7.06 -6.68 6.52
C GLY A 306 -8.10 -5.65 6.12
N PHE A 307 -7.86 -4.39 6.48
CA PHE A 307 -8.74 -3.27 6.14
C PHE A 307 -8.93 -3.14 4.62
N SER A 308 -10.17 -2.97 4.16
CA SER A 308 -10.47 -2.70 2.75
C SER A 308 -10.98 -1.28 2.51
N HIS A 309 -12.10 -0.90 3.14
CA HIS A 309 -12.70 0.41 2.98
C HIS A 309 -13.71 0.70 4.10
N ILE A 310 -14.04 1.97 4.25
CA ILE A 310 -15.13 2.42 5.13
C ILE A 310 -16.40 2.47 4.29
N HIS A 311 -17.40 1.68 4.68
CA HIS A 311 -18.71 1.69 4.05
C HIS A 311 -19.65 2.58 4.86
N PHE A 312 -20.28 3.55 4.20
CA PHE A 312 -21.29 4.42 4.82
C PHE A 312 -22.68 3.82 4.62
N ASN A 313 -23.38 3.58 5.73
CA ASN A 313 -24.77 3.15 5.70
C ASN A 313 -25.57 4.05 6.64
N TYR A 314 -26.27 5.02 6.05
CA TYR A 314 -27.07 6.02 6.75
C TYR A 314 -28.24 5.44 7.55
N ASN A 315 -28.61 4.17 7.29
CA ASN A 315 -29.70 3.47 7.99
C ASN A 315 -29.23 2.71 9.25
N SER A 316 -27.93 2.73 9.57
CA SER A 316 -27.37 2.09 10.76
C SER A 316 -26.64 3.10 11.64
N PHE A 317 -26.71 2.98 12.96
CA PHE A 317 -25.91 3.79 13.90
C PHE A 317 -24.81 2.92 14.54
N PRO A 318 -23.52 3.29 14.43
CA PRO A 318 -22.98 4.45 13.72
C PRO A 318 -23.08 4.33 12.18
N PRO A 319 -23.14 5.45 11.43
CA PRO A 319 -23.38 5.48 9.98
C PRO A 319 -22.20 5.00 9.12
N PHE A 320 -21.14 4.48 9.75
CA PHE A 320 -19.97 3.95 9.09
C PHE A 320 -19.64 2.55 9.63
N ARG A 321 -19.27 1.63 8.74
CA ARG A 321 -18.77 0.29 9.08
C ARG A 321 -17.44 0.07 8.40
N ILE A 322 -16.46 -0.39 9.17
CA ILE A 322 -15.17 -0.83 8.65
C ILE A 322 -15.37 -2.20 8.02
N LYS A 323 -15.06 -2.33 6.73
CA LYS A 323 -15.10 -3.60 6.02
C LYS A 323 -13.67 -4.12 5.85
N SER A 324 -13.46 -5.35 6.31
CA SER A 324 -12.21 -6.09 6.12
C SER A 324 -12.38 -7.13 5.01
N LYS A 325 -11.29 -7.50 4.36
CA LYS A 325 -11.24 -8.54 3.33
C LYS A 325 -10.06 -9.48 3.60
N PRO A 326 -10.13 -10.75 3.19
CA PRO A 326 -9.00 -11.66 3.22
C PRO A 326 -7.80 -11.07 2.47
N MET A 327 -6.64 -11.04 3.13
CA MET A 327 -5.40 -10.55 2.53
C MET A 327 -4.26 -11.55 2.63
N ILE A 328 -4.15 -12.25 3.77
CA ILE A 328 -3.04 -13.17 4.03
C ILE A 328 -3.58 -14.55 4.38
N PHE A 329 -3.05 -15.56 3.71
CA PHE A 329 -3.38 -16.96 3.95
C PHE A 329 -2.20 -17.63 4.64
N ILE A 330 -2.49 -18.35 5.71
CA ILE A 330 -1.53 -19.19 6.43
C ILE A 330 -1.70 -20.60 5.89
N LEU A 331 -0.64 -21.12 5.26
CA LEU A 331 -0.63 -22.47 4.73
C LEU A 331 0.36 -23.35 5.48
N LYS A 332 0.08 -24.66 5.51
CA LYS A 332 0.96 -25.70 6.04
C LYS A 332 1.15 -26.78 4.99
N LYS A 333 2.37 -27.28 4.88
CA LYS A 333 2.72 -28.33 3.93
C LYS A 333 1.99 -29.63 4.27
N ILE A 334 1.39 -30.24 3.26
CA ILE A 334 0.75 -31.57 3.38
C ILE A 334 1.86 -32.61 3.44
N ILE A 335 1.95 -33.33 4.55
CA ILE A 335 2.83 -34.48 4.68
C ILE A 335 2.00 -35.71 4.34
N LEU A 336 2.16 -36.22 3.11
CA LEU A 336 1.59 -37.52 2.75
C LEU A 336 2.29 -38.59 3.60
N PRO A 337 1.54 -39.43 4.35
CA PRO A 337 2.15 -40.52 5.11
C PRO A 337 2.89 -41.46 4.14
N LYS A 338 4.16 -41.76 4.43
CA LYS A 338 5.06 -42.62 3.64
C LYS A 338 4.59 -44.09 3.50
N ASN A 339 3.42 -44.47 4.03
CA ASN A 339 2.95 -45.86 4.08
C ASN A 339 2.07 -46.28 2.88
N ILE A 340 2.39 -45.82 1.66
CA ILE A 340 1.83 -46.43 0.43
C ILE A 340 2.90 -46.48 -0.66
N THR A 341 4.08 -46.99 -0.34
CA THR A 341 5.03 -47.52 -1.34
C THR A 341 5.95 -48.49 -0.62
N GLU A 342 5.47 -49.70 -0.35
CA GLU A 342 6.32 -50.90 -0.28
C GLU A 342 5.53 -52.21 -0.31
N ASN A 343 4.20 -52.22 -0.15
CA ASN A 343 3.37 -53.44 -0.32
C ASN A 343 2.09 -53.20 -1.15
N GLY A 344 2.23 -52.66 -2.37
CA GLY A 344 1.10 -52.31 -3.23
C GLY A 344 1.14 -52.88 -4.66
N THR A 345 2.11 -53.73 -5.00
CA THR A 345 2.28 -54.23 -6.37
C THR A 345 1.63 -55.59 -6.63
N SER A 346 0.72 -56.06 -5.77
CA SER A 346 -0.02 -57.31 -6.01
C SER A 346 -1.54 -57.24 -5.86
N THR A 347 -2.14 -56.09 -5.51
CA THR A 347 -3.60 -56.00 -5.31
C THR A 347 -4.35 -55.01 -6.21
N LEU A 348 -3.64 -54.23 -7.04
CA LEU A 348 -4.25 -53.35 -8.04
C LEU A 348 -4.49 -54.01 -9.41
N SER A 349 -3.93 -55.22 -9.65
CA SER A 349 -4.24 -56.01 -10.85
C SER A 349 -5.50 -56.89 -10.69
N GLU A 350 -5.92 -57.17 -9.45
CA GLU A 350 -7.10 -58.01 -9.16
C GLU A 350 -8.42 -57.23 -9.03
N SER A 351 -8.34 -55.94 -8.72
CA SER A 351 -9.53 -55.08 -8.59
C SER A 351 -9.97 -54.50 -9.95
N ALA A 352 -9.02 -54.21 -10.85
CA ALA A 352 -9.32 -53.79 -12.23
C ALA A 352 -9.92 -54.93 -13.08
N SER A 353 -9.57 -56.20 -12.81
CA SER A 353 -10.07 -57.36 -13.56
C SER A 353 -11.47 -57.83 -13.10
N LYS A 354 -11.92 -57.44 -11.89
CA LYS A 354 -13.28 -57.71 -11.40
C LYS A 354 -14.32 -56.68 -11.87
N GLU A 355 -13.96 -55.40 -12.05
CA GLU A 355 -14.88 -54.38 -12.58
C GLU A 355 -15.14 -54.51 -14.08
N VAL A 356 -14.14 -54.93 -14.86
CA VAL A 356 -14.29 -55.14 -16.31
C VAL A 356 -15.23 -56.33 -16.60
N LYS A 357 -15.20 -57.40 -15.79
CA LYS A 357 -16.15 -58.53 -15.91
C LYS A 357 -17.58 -58.16 -15.51
N LYS A 358 -17.77 -57.26 -14.53
CA LYS A 358 -19.11 -56.85 -14.08
C LYS A 358 -19.82 -55.97 -15.13
N LYS A 359 -19.10 -55.10 -15.83
CA LYS A 359 -19.64 -54.28 -16.94
C LYS A 359 -20.01 -55.08 -18.20
N SER A 360 -19.33 -56.20 -18.49
CA SER A 360 -19.66 -57.05 -19.64
C SER A 360 -20.89 -57.95 -19.43
N ILE A 361 -21.25 -58.26 -18.18
CA ILE A 361 -22.41 -59.11 -17.86
C ILE A 361 -23.70 -58.30 -17.89
N THR A 362 -23.69 -57.03 -17.45
CA THR A 362 -24.87 -56.16 -17.44
C THR A 362 -25.30 -55.69 -18.85
N LYS A 363 -24.39 -55.70 -19.83
CA LYS A 363 -24.70 -55.31 -21.22
C LYS A 363 -25.33 -56.42 -22.06
N LYS A 364 -25.46 -57.64 -21.53
CA LYS A 364 -25.94 -58.82 -22.29
C LYS A 364 -27.37 -59.28 -21.92
N ILE A 365 -28.06 -58.60 -20.98
CA ILE A 365 -29.36 -59.07 -20.43
C ILE A 365 -30.56 -58.18 -20.82
N THR A 366 -30.38 -57.03 -21.45
CA THR A 366 -31.51 -56.20 -21.91
C THR A 366 -31.52 -56.11 -23.43
N ASN A 367 -32.00 -57.17 -24.08
CA ASN A 367 -32.54 -57.19 -25.45
C ASN A 367 -33.29 -58.52 -25.63
N VAL A 368 -34.61 -58.55 -25.36
CA VAL A 368 -35.63 -59.35 -26.08
C VAL A 368 -37.02 -58.70 -25.82
N ASP A 369 -37.56 -58.07 -26.88
CA ASP A 369 -38.94 -57.94 -27.43
C ASP A 369 -40.18 -57.88 -26.47
N ILE A 370 -41.25 -57.08 -26.69
CA ILE A 370 -42.25 -57.12 -27.80
C ILE A 370 -43.25 -55.90 -27.71
N ASN A 371 -43.52 -55.22 -28.86
CA ASN A 371 -44.78 -54.61 -29.44
C ASN A 371 -45.81 -53.76 -28.61
N ILE A 372 -46.63 -52.79 -29.09
CA ILE A 372 -47.09 -52.26 -30.41
C ILE A 372 -47.89 -50.91 -30.20
N THR A 373 -48.00 -50.06 -31.25
CA THR A 373 -48.95 -48.91 -31.53
C THR A 373 -48.86 -47.62 -30.68
N ASP A 374 -48.94 -46.37 -31.16
CA ASP A 374 -49.55 -45.76 -32.36
C ASP A 374 -48.90 -44.39 -32.76
N ASN A 375 -48.81 -44.16 -34.08
CA ASN A 375 -49.04 -42.94 -34.89
C ASN A 375 -48.61 -41.50 -34.48
N LEU A 376 -47.71 -40.88 -35.29
CA LEU A 376 -47.88 -39.63 -36.12
C LEU A 376 -46.54 -38.88 -36.42
N VAL A 377 -45.90 -39.24 -37.55
CA VAL A 377 -45.40 -38.42 -38.70
C VAL A 377 -45.34 -36.86 -38.55
N PRO A 378 -44.40 -36.09 -39.19
CA PRO A 378 -43.00 -36.34 -39.64
C PRO A 378 -42.04 -35.08 -39.74
N LYS A 379 -40.87 -35.28 -40.40
CA LYS A 379 -40.00 -34.35 -41.19
C LYS A 379 -38.88 -33.61 -40.43
N GLU A 380 -37.64 -33.45 -40.92
CA GLU A 380 -36.93 -33.74 -42.20
C GLU A 380 -35.41 -33.63 -41.88
N ILE A 381 -34.52 -34.57 -42.29
CA ILE A 381 -33.60 -34.52 -43.48
C ILE A 381 -32.52 -33.43 -43.32
N VAL A 382 -31.19 -33.60 -43.44
CA VAL A 382 -30.19 -34.50 -44.08
C VAL A 382 -28.82 -33.91 -43.65
N ASP A 383 -27.62 -34.47 -43.77
CA ASP A 383 -27.00 -35.79 -43.99
C ASP A 383 -25.49 -35.48 -44.15
N SER A 384 -24.69 -36.53 -44.05
CA SER A 384 -23.35 -36.69 -44.62
C SER A 384 -22.18 -36.04 -43.88
N SER A 385 -20.99 -36.62 -43.79
CA SER A 385 -20.39 -37.94 -44.05
C SER A 385 -18.92 -37.71 -43.66
N LYS A 386 -18.32 -38.54 -42.79
CA LYS A 386 -17.40 -39.64 -43.16
C LYS A 386 -16.28 -39.19 -44.13
N GLU A 387 -15.00 -39.48 -43.95
CA GLU A 387 -14.30 -40.45 -43.11
C GLU A 387 -12.78 -40.35 -43.42
N ASN A 388 -11.98 -40.97 -42.55
CA ASN A 388 -10.65 -41.58 -42.75
C ASN A 388 -9.41 -40.67 -42.83
N LEU A 389 -8.46 -40.69 -41.88
CA LEU A 389 -7.59 -41.75 -41.29
C LEU A 389 -6.28 -42.01 -42.07
N VAL A 390 -5.22 -42.19 -41.26
CA VAL A 390 -3.89 -42.81 -41.54
C VAL A 390 -2.81 -41.84 -42.06
N SER A 391 -1.53 -41.84 -41.63
CA SER A 391 -0.79 -42.29 -40.43
C SER A 391 0.68 -41.86 -40.64
N ALA A 392 1.31 -41.41 -39.55
CA ALA A 392 2.73 -41.47 -39.15
C ALA A 392 3.87 -41.66 -40.18
N LYS A 393 4.90 -40.80 -40.11
CA LYS A 393 6.20 -41.07 -39.43
C LYS A 393 7.26 -39.99 -39.72
N ASN A 394 7.88 -39.52 -38.63
CA ASN A 394 9.28 -39.14 -38.38
C ASN A 394 10.20 -38.71 -39.53
N ILE A 395 10.93 -37.60 -39.33
CA ILE A 395 12.42 -37.56 -39.27
C ILE A 395 12.86 -36.18 -38.72
N ASN A 396 13.73 -36.22 -37.71
CA ASN A 396 14.46 -35.07 -37.17
C ASN A 396 15.51 -34.56 -38.17
N LYS A 397 15.70 -33.23 -38.25
CA LYS A 397 17.05 -32.68 -38.35
C LYS A 397 17.13 -31.24 -37.83
N GLU A 398 18.22 -31.06 -37.11
CA GLU A 398 18.68 -29.97 -36.28
C GLU A 398 19.33 -28.84 -37.09
N VAL A 399 19.35 -27.64 -36.48
CA VAL A 399 20.54 -26.76 -36.34
C VAL A 399 20.70 -25.48 -37.20
N ASN A 400 21.09 -24.42 -36.46
CA ASN A 400 21.71 -23.10 -36.78
C ASN A 400 20.78 -21.89 -37.00
N ILE A 401 20.63 -20.98 -36.02
CA ILE A 401 21.52 -19.88 -35.56
C ILE A 401 21.61 -18.72 -36.57
N ALA A 402 20.93 -17.61 -36.26
CA ALA A 402 21.38 -16.23 -36.52
C ALA A 402 20.61 -15.22 -35.63
N LYS A 403 21.34 -14.45 -34.82
CA LYS A 403 20.94 -13.12 -34.27
C LYS A 403 21.46 -12.03 -35.25
N PRO A 404 21.34 -10.73 -34.94
CA PRO A 404 20.17 -9.86 -34.83
C PRO A 404 20.25 -8.70 -35.85
N LEU A 405 19.18 -7.93 -36.08
CA LEU A 405 19.24 -6.67 -36.83
C LEU A 405 18.35 -5.59 -36.18
N ASP A 406 19.03 -4.66 -35.52
CA ASP A 406 18.90 -3.20 -35.47
C ASP A 406 17.56 -2.50 -35.80
N ASP A 407 17.09 -1.78 -34.78
CA ASP A 407 16.73 -0.34 -34.68
C ASP A 407 15.89 0.42 -35.73
N GLU A 408 14.93 1.16 -35.13
CA GLU A 408 14.17 2.35 -35.55
C GLU A 408 12.95 2.21 -36.50
N PRO A 409 12.01 3.18 -36.47
CA PRO A 409 11.22 3.67 -35.33
C PRO A 409 9.71 3.51 -35.66
N LYS A 410 8.81 3.50 -34.67
CA LYS A 410 7.37 3.61 -34.95
C LYS A 410 6.67 4.66 -34.12
N ASP A 411 6.07 5.54 -34.90
CA ASP A 411 5.24 6.68 -34.56
C ASP A 411 4.07 6.36 -33.63
N SER A 412 3.67 7.44 -32.99
CA SER A 412 2.42 7.70 -32.28
C SER A 412 1.18 7.02 -32.87
N GLU A 413 0.49 6.23 -32.06
CA GLU A 413 -0.96 6.06 -32.17
C GLU A 413 -1.63 6.14 -30.79
N ASN A 414 -2.42 7.21 -30.63
CA ASN A 414 -3.45 7.36 -29.61
C ASN A 414 -4.50 6.26 -29.74
N LYS A 415 -4.76 5.50 -28.68
CA LYS A 415 -6.04 4.79 -28.49
C LYS A 415 -6.61 5.05 -27.10
N THR A 416 -7.43 6.08 -27.06
CA THR A 416 -8.47 6.35 -26.07
C THR A 416 -9.54 5.25 -26.18
N PHE A 417 -9.75 4.46 -25.13
CA PHE A 417 -10.95 3.62 -25.00
C PHE A 417 -11.96 4.34 -24.10
N SER A 418 -12.87 5.06 -24.76
CA SER A 418 -14.17 5.47 -24.22
C SER A 418 -15.06 4.23 -24.15
N ASN A 419 -15.75 4.02 -23.04
CA ASN A 419 -16.93 3.16 -23.00
C ASN A 419 -18.05 3.91 -22.28
N ASN A 420 -18.80 4.68 -23.07
CA ASN A 420 -20.18 5.02 -22.77
C ASN A 420 -21.02 3.80 -23.09
N ASN A 421 -21.80 3.32 -22.12
CA ASN A 421 -23.13 2.80 -22.40
C ASN A 421 -24.09 3.43 -21.39
N SER A 422 -24.93 4.29 -21.95
CA SER A 422 -26.06 4.95 -21.34
C SER A 422 -27.30 4.11 -21.62
N GLU A 423 -28.08 3.83 -20.58
CA GLU A 423 -29.53 3.59 -20.62
C GLU A 423 -30.02 3.68 -19.16
N ALA A 424 -31.19 4.21 -18.79
CA ALA A 424 -32.02 5.33 -19.22
C ALA A 424 -33.26 5.23 -18.30
N LEU A 425 -33.66 6.36 -17.68
CA LEU A 425 -34.96 6.66 -17.04
C LEU A 425 -35.39 5.77 -15.83
N ILE A 426 -35.93 6.32 -14.74
CA ILE A 426 -37.26 6.96 -14.65
C ILE A 426 -37.26 8.13 -13.67
N ASP A 427 -37.95 9.17 -14.12
CA ASP A 427 -38.31 10.44 -13.49
C ASP A 427 -39.59 10.27 -12.64
N VAL A 428 -39.60 10.75 -11.39
CA VAL A 428 -40.82 11.19 -10.68
C VAL A 428 -40.48 12.40 -9.80
N LYS A 429 -40.74 13.57 -10.40
CA LYS A 429 -41.20 14.84 -9.85
C LYS A 429 -41.79 14.90 -8.41
N GLU A 430 -41.54 16.06 -7.80
CA GLU A 430 -42.36 16.81 -6.82
C GLU A 430 -42.52 16.26 -5.38
N MET A 431 -41.68 16.76 -4.45
CA MET A 431 -42.07 17.68 -3.37
C MET A 431 -40.86 18.18 -2.57
#